data_AF-A0A5D2BUG5-F1
#
_entry.id   AF-A0A5D2BUG5-F1
#
_cell.length_a   1.000
_cell.length_b   1.000
_cell.length_c   1.000
_cell.angle_alpha   90.00
_cell.angle_beta   90.00
_cell.angle_gamma   90.00
#
_symmetry.space_group_name_H-M   'P 1'
#
loop_
_entity.id
_entity.type
_entity.pdbx_description
1 polymer ?
#
loop_
_entity_poly.entity_id
_entity_poly.type
_entity_poly.pdbx_seq_one_letter_code
_entity_poly.pdbx_strand_id
1 'polypeptide(L)'
;MSVLPKSDSVQIRKVWNDNLEEEFVLIREIVDTYNYVAMDTEFPGVVLRPVGTFKNVSDYNYQTLKDNVDMLKLIQLGLTFSDANGNLPTCGTDNFCIWQFNFREFNISEDIFVSDSIELLLQCGIDFKKNNEKGIDVKRFGELLMSSGIVLNDDVLWVTFHSAYDFGYLLKLLTCRSLPDTQTGFFKLIKMYFPMVYDIKHMMKFCNGLHGGLNKLAELLEVERVGVCHQAGSDSLLTSCTFRKLRDNFFKSVQKYAGVLYGLEVEGGQNSD
;
A
#
# COMPACT_ATOMS: atom_id res chain seq x y z
N MET A 1 26.74 -7.25 6.16
CA MET A 1 26.99 -6.32 5.03
C MET A 1 25.64 -5.81 4.55
N SER A 2 25.48 -4.49 4.48
CA SER A 2 24.23 -3.83 4.09
C SER A 2 23.95 -4.05 2.60
N VAL A 3 23.03 -4.96 2.28
CA VAL A 3 22.50 -5.12 0.91
C VAL A 3 21.18 -4.36 0.84
N LEU A 4 21.24 -3.04 1.04
CA LEU A 4 20.20 -2.18 0.50
C LEU A 4 20.53 -2.02 -0.99
N PRO A 5 19.56 -2.19 -1.89
CA PRO A 5 19.82 -2.10 -3.32
C PRO A 5 20.31 -0.69 -3.65
N LYS A 6 21.40 -0.60 -4.42
CA LYS A 6 21.88 0.68 -4.95
C LYS A 6 20.86 1.22 -5.94
N SER A 7 20.64 2.54 -5.98
CA SER A 7 19.63 3.18 -6.84
C SER A 7 19.66 2.69 -8.30
N ASP A 8 20.84 2.49 -8.88
CA ASP A 8 21.00 2.09 -10.30
C ASP A 8 20.65 0.62 -10.57
N SER A 9 20.45 -0.19 -9.53
CA SER A 9 20.15 -1.63 -9.63
C SER A 9 18.65 -1.96 -9.53
N VAL A 10 17.78 -0.96 -9.30
CA VAL A 10 16.34 -1.19 -9.17
C VAL A 10 15.57 -0.58 -10.35
N GLN A 11 14.83 -1.44 -11.04
CA GLN A 11 13.90 -1.08 -12.08
C GLN A 11 12.48 -0.96 -11.52
N ILE A 12 11.92 0.25 -11.59
CA ILE A 12 10.50 0.49 -11.34
C ILE A 12 9.72 0.17 -12.61
N ARG A 13 9.05 -0.98 -12.62
CA ARG A 13 8.25 -1.48 -13.75
C ARG A 13 6.92 -0.75 -13.78
N LYS A 14 6.79 0.21 -14.70
CA LYS A 14 5.55 0.97 -14.91
C LYS A 14 4.55 0.09 -15.65
N VAL A 15 3.46 -0.25 -14.98
CA VAL A 15 2.40 -1.12 -15.51
C VAL A 15 1.24 -0.27 -16.01
N TRP A 16 0.83 -0.56 -17.23
CA TRP A 16 -0.25 0.05 -17.99
C TRP A 16 -1.15 -1.07 -18.53
N ASN A 17 -2.20 -0.72 -19.26
CA ASN A 17 -3.15 -1.72 -19.75
C ASN A 17 -2.54 -2.71 -20.76
N ASP A 18 -1.52 -2.30 -21.51
CA ASP A 18 -0.89 -3.11 -22.57
C ASP A 18 0.05 -4.19 -22.03
N ASN A 19 0.72 -3.96 -20.89
CA ASN A 19 1.63 -4.93 -20.27
C ASN A 19 1.12 -5.57 -18.97
N LEU A 20 -0.12 -5.27 -18.54
CA LEU A 20 -0.68 -5.75 -17.28
C LEU A 20 -0.57 -7.26 -17.09
N GLU A 21 -0.96 -8.04 -18.11
CA GLU A 21 -0.92 -9.51 -18.06
C GLU A 21 0.50 -10.05 -17.91
N GLU A 22 1.44 -9.50 -18.69
CA GLU A 22 2.84 -9.90 -18.70
C GLU A 22 3.48 -9.68 -17.33
N GLU A 23 3.17 -8.56 -16.70
CA GLU A 23 3.67 -8.24 -15.36
C GLU A 23 3.05 -9.15 -14.28
N PHE A 24 1.78 -9.53 -14.42
CA PHE A 24 1.15 -10.50 -13.52
C PHE A 24 1.69 -11.93 -13.67
N VAL A 25 2.18 -12.32 -14.84
CA VAL A 25 2.89 -13.60 -15.02
C VAL A 25 4.15 -13.61 -14.14
N LEU A 26 4.98 -12.55 -14.21
CA LEU A 26 6.19 -12.44 -13.39
C LEU A 26 5.88 -12.46 -11.89
N ILE A 27 4.85 -11.72 -11.48
CA ILE A 27 4.41 -11.66 -10.08
C ILE A 27 4.01 -13.04 -9.55
N ARG A 28 3.25 -13.82 -10.33
CA ARG A 28 2.83 -15.18 -9.94
C ARG A 28 4.01 -16.13 -9.79
N GLU A 29 5.08 -15.93 -10.55
CA GLU A 29 6.30 -16.76 -10.46
C GLU A 29 7.11 -16.48 -9.18
N ILE A 30 7.03 -15.27 -8.64
CA ILE A 30 7.89 -14.85 -7.52
C ILE A 30 7.21 -14.86 -6.15
N VAL A 31 5.88 -14.79 -6.09
CA VAL A 31 5.14 -14.49 -4.83
C VAL A 31 5.42 -15.51 -3.72
N ASP A 32 5.61 -16.78 -4.06
CA ASP A 32 5.88 -17.85 -3.09
C ASP A 32 7.29 -17.73 -2.48
N THR A 33 8.24 -17.14 -3.20
CA THR A 33 9.63 -16.96 -2.74
C THR A 33 9.84 -15.59 -2.10
N TYR A 34 9.21 -14.56 -2.66
CA TYR A 34 9.31 -13.16 -2.25
C TYR A 34 7.98 -12.72 -1.60
N ASN A 35 7.63 -13.40 -0.52
CA ASN A 35 6.32 -13.34 0.12
C ASN A 35 6.09 -12.14 1.05
N TYR A 36 7.07 -11.25 1.22
CA TYR A 36 6.85 -9.95 1.87
C TYR A 36 6.44 -8.93 0.82
N VAL A 37 5.20 -8.45 0.89
CA VAL A 37 4.61 -7.53 -0.09
C VAL A 37 4.43 -6.18 0.56
N ALA A 38 5.34 -5.26 0.24
CA ALA A 38 5.19 -3.87 0.65
C ALA A 38 4.33 -3.09 -0.34
N MET A 39 3.47 -2.22 0.18
CA MET A 39 2.45 -1.54 -0.61
C MET A 39 2.25 -0.09 -0.18
N ASP A 40 1.92 0.75 -1.16
CA ASP A 40 1.53 2.15 -1.00
C ASP A 40 0.57 2.53 -2.14
N THR A 41 -0.28 3.54 -1.96
CA THR A 41 -1.22 4.01 -2.98
C THR A 41 -1.23 5.53 -3.13
N GLU A 42 -1.51 5.99 -4.35
CA GLU A 42 -1.80 7.40 -4.62
C GLU A 42 -3.26 7.58 -5.01
N PHE A 43 -3.92 8.56 -4.40
CA PHE A 43 -5.34 8.85 -4.57
C PHE A 43 -5.62 10.34 -4.35
N PRO A 44 -6.78 10.88 -4.76
CA PRO A 44 -7.01 12.33 -4.86
C PRO A 44 -7.32 13.03 -3.52
N GLY A 45 -6.74 12.54 -2.42
CA GLY A 45 -6.88 13.10 -1.08
C GLY A 45 -8.16 12.68 -0.34
N VAL A 46 -8.56 13.51 0.63
CA VAL A 46 -9.72 13.30 1.51
C VAL A 46 -10.58 14.55 1.46
N VAL A 47 -11.77 14.42 0.88
CA VAL A 47 -12.69 15.54 0.60
C VAL A 47 -13.92 15.53 1.51
N LEU A 48 -14.34 14.35 2.02
CA LEU A 48 -15.47 14.22 2.93
C LEU A 48 -14.99 14.16 4.38
N ARG A 49 -15.71 14.86 5.25
CA ARG A 49 -15.62 14.70 6.71
C ARG A 49 -17.03 14.51 7.25
N PRO A 50 -17.37 13.34 7.82
CA PRO A 50 -18.73 13.06 8.22
C PRO A 50 -19.10 13.91 9.44
N VAL A 51 -20.31 14.48 9.42
CA VAL A 51 -20.86 15.28 10.51
C VAL A 51 -21.81 14.41 11.31
N GLY A 52 -21.58 14.26 12.61
CA GLY A 52 -22.42 13.44 13.46
C GLY A 52 -21.78 13.10 14.80
N THR A 53 -22.47 12.27 15.58
CA THR A 53 -21.96 11.73 16.84
C THR A 53 -21.35 10.35 16.60
N PHE A 54 -20.09 10.18 17.02
CA PHE A 54 -19.36 8.93 16.89
C PHE A 54 -19.05 8.38 18.28
N LYS A 55 -19.01 7.05 18.43
CA LYS A 55 -18.76 6.43 19.74
C LYS A 55 -17.33 6.69 20.21
N ASN A 56 -16.38 6.71 19.28
CA ASN A 56 -14.97 6.97 19.52
C ASN A 56 -14.30 7.51 18.24
N VAL A 57 -13.02 7.88 18.35
CA VAL A 57 -12.23 8.42 17.23
C VAL A 57 -12.04 7.40 16.11
N SER A 58 -11.94 6.11 16.46
CA SER A 58 -11.77 5.01 15.50
C SER A 58 -12.99 4.86 14.58
N ASP A 59 -14.20 4.94 15.14
CA ASP A 59 -15.46 4.95 14.39
C ASP A 59 -15.54 6.16 13.44
N TYR A 60 -15.15 7.35 13.90
CA TYR A 60 -15.08 8.55 13.06
C TYR A 60 -14.07 8.39 11.92
N ASN A 61 -12.88 7.87 12.23
CA ASN A 61 -11.83 7.63 11.23
C ASN A 61 -12.29 6.61 10.19
N TYR A 62 -12.93 5.52 10.62
CA TYR A 62 -13.47 4.52 9.71
C TYR A 62 -14.55 5.10 8.80
N GLN A 63 -15.51 5.85 9.34
CA GLN A 63 -16.56 6.48 8.53
C GLN A 63 -15.96 7.46 7.51
N THR A 64 -14.99 8.28 7.94
CA THR A 64 -14.27 9.21 7.06
C THR A 64 -13.59 8.45 5.92
N LEU A 65 -12.88 7.36 6.23
CA LEU A 65 -12.24 6.51 5.24
C LEU A 65 -13.26 5.91 4.27
N LYS A 66 -14.33 5.31 4.79
CA LYS A 66 -15.38 4.66 4.00
C LYS A 66 -15.94 5.62 2.96
N ASP A 67 -16.40 6.79 3.41
CA ASP A 67 -17.07 7.77 2.55
C ASP A 67 -16.13 8.27 1.43
N ASN A 68 -14.87 8.52 1.77
CA ASN A 68 -13.88 8.97 0.79
C ASN A 68 -13.46 7.86 -0.18
N VAL A 69 -13.16 6.66 0.31
CA VAL A 69 -12.77 5.53 -0.57
C VAL A 69 -13.91 5.13 -1.49
N ASP A 70 -15.17 5.13 -1.02
CA ASP A 70 -16.32 4.79 -1.84
C ASP A 70 -16.54 5.81 -2.96
N MET A 71 -16.34 7.10 -2.68
CA MET A 71 -16.56 8.19 -3.63
C MET A 71 -15.38 8.40 -4.60
N LEU A 72 -14.15 8.31 -4.10
CA LEU A 72 -12.95 8.65 -4.85
C LEU A 72 -12.38 7.44 -5.60
N LYS A 73 -11.42 7.72 -6.48
CA LYS A 73 -10.84 6.73 -7.40
C LYS A 73 -9.34 6.64 -7.21
N LEU A 74 -8.85 5.41 -7.17
CA LEU A 74 -7.43 5.09 -7.06
C LEU A 74 -6.68 5.57 -8.31
N ILE A 75 -5.48 6.14 -8.14
CA ILE A 75 -4.65 6.68 -9.23
C ILE A 75 -3.45 5.76 -9.49
N GLN A 76 -2.76 5.36 -8.43
CA GLN A 76 -1.64 4.40 -8.51
C GLN A 76 -1.61 3.44 -7.34
N LEU A 77 -0.99 2.28 -7.58
CA LEU A 77 -0.62 1.29 -6.58
C LEU A 77 0.84 0.90 -6.80
N GLY A 78 1.61 0.84 -5.73
CA GLY A 78 2.98 0.34 -5.73
C GLY A 78 3.04 -1.00 -5.02
N LEU A 79 3.72 -1.97 -5.60
CA LEU A 79 3.99 -3.25 -4.96
C LEU A 79 5.49 -3.56 -5.04
N THR A 80 6.08 -3.81 -3.88
CA THR A 80 7.47 -4.25 -3.74
C THR A 80 7.49 -5.61 -3.06
N PHE A 81 8.00 -6.61 -3.76
CA PHE A 81 8.14 -7.97 -3.25
C PHE A 81 9.55 -8.17 -2.69
N SER A 82 9.66 -8.81 -1.54
CA SER A 82 10.95 -9.20 -0.97
C SER A 82 10.89 -10.53 -0.25
N ASP A 83 12.03 -11.20 -0.10
CA ASP A 83 12.13 -12.36 0.80
C ASP A 83 12.22 -11.91 2.28
N ALA A 84 12.29 -12.87 3.20
CA ALA A 84 12.43 -12.58 4.63
C ALA A 84 13.70 -11.79 4.99
N ASN A 85 14.74 -11.87 4.15
CA ASN A 85 15.97 -11.11 4.32
C ASN A 85 15.90 -9.74 3.65
N GLY A 86 14.79 -9.38 3.00
CA GLY A 86 14.62 -8.12 2.28
C GLY A 86 15.36 -8.05 0.95
N ASN A 87 15.68 -9.20 0.33
CA ASN A 87 16.20 -9.25 -1.04
C ASN A 87 15.04 -9.11 -2.04
N LEU A 88 15.26 -8.37 -3.13
CA LEU A 88 14.27 -8.15 -4.18
C LEU A 88 14.40 -9.20 -5.30
N PRO A 89 13.31 -9.52 -6.01
CA PRO A 89 13.35 -10.34 -7.21
C PRO A 89 14.04 -9.60 -8.36
N THR A 90 14.61 -10.33 -9.31
CA THR A 90 15.20 -9.74 -10.54
C THR A 90 14.33 -9.93 -11.78
N CYS A 91 13.24 -10.69 -11.67
CA CYS A 91 12.29 -10.96 -12.76
C CYS A 91 12.97 -11.45 -14.07
N GLY A 92 14.03 -12.26 -13.96
CA GLY A 92 14.78 -12.75 -15.12
C GLY A 92 15.70 -11.71 -15.78
N THR A 93 15.98 -10.60 -15.11
CA THR A 93 16.90 -9.54 -15.57
C THR A 93 18.12 -9.40 -14.65
N ASP A 94 19.06 -8.53 -15.00
CA ASP A 94 20.21 -8.19 -14.15
C ASP A 94 19.87 -7.18 -13.04
N ASN A 95 18.67 -6.57 -13.09
CA ASN A 95 18.21 -5.55 -12.16
C ASN A 95 17.11 -6.10 -11.26
N PHE A 96 17.00 -5.57 -10.04
CA PHE A 96 15.87 -5.82 -9.17
C PHE A 96 14.60 -5.16 -9.73
N CYS A 97 13.45 -5.81 -9.57
CA CYS A 97 12.17 -5.34 -10.07
C CYS A 97 11.21 -4.97 -8.92
N ILE A 98 10.53 -3.83 -9.09
CA ILE A 98 9.36 -3.43 -8.30
C ILE A 98 8.26 -2.94 -9.25
N TRP A 99 7.01 -2.88 -8.81
CA TRP A 99 5.88 -2.55 -9.68
C TRP A 99 5.19 -1.26 -9.30
N GLN A 100 4.80 -0.49 -10.32
CA GLN A 100 3.97 0.69 -10.20
C GLN A 100 2.82 0.61 -11.21
N PHE A 101 1.62 0.32 -10.71
CA PHE A 101 0.39 0.22 -11.49
C PHE A 101 -0.25 1.60 -11.63
N ASN A 102 -0.66 1.95 -12.84
CA ASN A 102 -1.26 3.23 -13.19
C ASN A 102 -2.70 3.00 -13.66
N PHE A 103 -3.69 3.54 -12.94
CA PHE A 103 -5.12 3.29 -13.18
C PHE A 103 -5.77 4.36 -14.05
N ARG A 104 -6.81 3.99 -14.81
CA ARG A 104 -7.47 4.88 -15.79
C ARG A 104 -8.66 5.65 -15.23
N GLU A 105 -9.19 5.22 -14.10
CA GLU A 105 -10.54 5.58 -13.65
C GLU A 105 -10.66 7.05 -13.25
N PHE A 106 -9.61 7.63 -12.66
CA PHE A 106 -9.59 9.01 -12.20
C PHE A 106 -9.41 9.99 -13.36
N ASN A 107 -10.37 10.88 -13.56
CA ASN A 107 -10.39 11.93 -14.57
C ASN A 107 -10.48 13.30 -13.89
N ILE A 108 -9.42 14.10 -14.04
CA ILE A 108 -9.29 15.44 -13.46
C ILE A 108 -10.40 16.42 -13.89
N SER A 109 -11.08 16.16 -15.01
CA SER A 109 -12.15 17.03 -15.53
C SER A 109 -13.54 16.68 -15.00
N GLU A 110 -13.71 15.49 -14.41
CA GLU A 110 -15.02 14.94 -14.04
C GLU A 110 -15.11 14.56 -12.57
N ASP A 111 -14.01 14.10 -11.98
CA ASP A 111 -13.99 13.55 -10.64
C ASP A 111 -13.73 14.59 -9.56
N ILE A 112 -14.17 14.26 -8.34
CA ILE A 112 -13.92 15.08 -7.15
C ILE A 112 -12.50 14.77 -6.64
N PHE A 113 -11.79 15.82 -6.21
CA PHE A 113 -10.45 15.70 -5.65
C PHE A 113 -10.10 16.87 -4.72
N VAL A 114 -9.03 16.72 -3.95
CA VAL A 114 -8.37 17.81 -3.23
C VAL A 114 -7.33 18.46 -4.15
N SER A 115 -7.45 19.76 -4.40
CA SER A 115 -6.55 20.51 -5.31
C SER A 115 -5.08 20.33 -4.95
N ASP A 116 -4.71 20.49 -3.68
CA ASP A 116 -3.34 20.35 -3.20
C ASP A 116 -2.77 18.94 -3.46
N SER A 117 -3.59 17.91 -3.34
CA SER A 117 -3.19 16.53 -3.63
C SER A 117 -2.91 16.33 -5.12
N ILE A 118 -3.75 16.86 -6.00
CA ILE A 118 -3.54 16.77 -7.45
C ILE A 118 -2.34 17.60 -7.91
N GLU A 119 -2.17 18.79 -7.36
CA GLU A 119 -1.00 19.63 -7.65
C GLU A 119 0.29 18.93 -7.24
N LEU A 120 0.33 18.33 -6.05
CA LEU A 120 1.47 17.53 -5.60
C LEU A 120 1.76 16.36 -6.54
N LEU A 121 0.74 15.59 -6.94
CA LEU A 121 0.91 14.46 -7.85
C LEU A 121 1.41 14.90 -9.24
N LEU A 122 0.92 16.03 -9.77
CA LEU A 122 1.44 16.63 -11.00
C LEU A 122 2.92 17.00 -10.87
N GLN A 123 3.31 17.64 -9.76
CA GLN A 123 4.70 18.01 -9.49
C GLN A 123 5.61 16.78 -9.37
N CYS A 124 5.07 15.67 -8.84
CA CYS A 124 5.77 14.39 -8.76
C CYS A 124 5.75 13.60 -10.08
N GLY A 125 5.14 14.12 -11.13
CA GLY A 125 5.24 13.55 -12.50
C GLY A 125 4.15 12.55 -12.86
N ILE A 126 3.00 12.57 -12.17
CA ILE A 126 1.80 11.85 -12.60
C ILE A 126 1.23 12.50 -13.87
N ASP A 127 1.09 11.72 -14.93
CA ASP A 127 0.48 12.15 -16.19
C ASP A 127 -0.97 11.63 -16.25
N PHE A 128 -1.90 12.44 -15.75
CA PHE A 128 -3.32 12.09 -15.71
C PHE A 128 -3.91 11.83 -17.10
N LYS A 129 -3.44 12.52 -18.13
CA LYS A 129 -3.88 12.27 -19.51
C LYS A 129 -3.48 10.86 -19.94
N LYS A 130 -2.22 10.49 -19.68
CA LYS A 130 -1.74 9.13 -19.96
C LYS A 130 -2.45 8.08 -19.12
N ASN A 131 -2.79 8.37 -17.86
CA ASN A 131 -3.64 7.50 -17.04
C ASN A 131 -4.98 7.22 -17.73
N ASN A 132 -5.71 8.24 -18.18
CA ASN A 132 -6.99 8.00 -18.85
C ASN A 132 -6.84 7.26 -20.20
N GLU A 133 -5.79 7.53 -20.97
CA GLU A 133 -5.57 6.92 -22.30
C GLU A 133 -5.03 5.48 -22.24
N LYS A 134 -4.15 5.18 -21.28
CA LYS A 134 -3.36 3.93 -21.24
C LYS A 134 -3.46 3.19 -19.91
N GLY A 135 -4.10 3.77 -18.91
CA GLY A 135 -4.20 3.21 -17.57
C GLY A 135 -4.92 1.88 -17.53
N ILE A 136 -4.60 1.11 -16.51
CA ILE A 136 -5.18 -0.18 -16.22
C ILE A 136 -6.67 -0.01 -15.90
N ASP A 137 -7.50 -0.94 -16.37
CA ASP A 137 -8.88 -1.07 -15.87
C ASP A 137 -8.84 -1.73 -14.49
N VAL A 138 -9.40 -1.06 -13.50
CA VAL A 138 -9.38 -1.47 -12.09
C VAL A 138 -10.04 -2.84 -11.88
N LYS A 139 -11.06 -3.20 -12.68
CA LYS A 139 -11.72 -4.51 -12.59
C LYS A 139 -10.82 -5.59 -13.16
N ARG A 140 -10.17 -5.33 -14.30
CA ARG A 140 -9.20 -6.29 -14.87
C ARG A 140 -8.03 -6.52 -13.92
N PHE A 141 -7.52 -5.47 -13.29
CA PHE A 141 -6.51 -5.60 -12.24
C PHE A 141 -7.00 -6.47 -11.08
N GLY A 142 -8.24 -6.25 -10.61
CA GLY A 142 -8.85 -7.04 -9.54
C GLY A 142 -8.98 -8.52 -9.87
N GLU A 143 -9.38 -8.87 -11.09
CA GLU A 143 -9.43 -10.27 -11.55
C GLU A 143 -8.06 -10.95 -11.50
N LEU A 144 -7.01 -10.25 -11.95
CA LEU A 144 -5.65 -10.78 -11.95
C LEU A 144 -5.08 -10.89 -10.54
N LEU A 145 -5.29 -9.87 -9.70
CA LEU A 145 -4.86 -9.87 -8.30
C LEU A 145 -5.53 -11.01 -7.52
N MET A 146 -6.83 -11.24 -7.71
CA MET A 146 -7.58 -12.33 -7.05
C MET A 146 -6.99 -13.71 -7.34
N SER A 147 -6.44 -13.91 -8.55
CA SER A 147 -5.87 -15.18 -9.01
C SER A 147 -4.33 -15.20 -9.01
N SER A 148 -3.70 -14.26 -8.31
CA SER A 148 -2.24 -14.07 -8.32
C SER A 148 -1.50 -14.85 -7.23
N GLY A 149 -2.18 -15.28 -6.17
CA GLY A 149 -1.56 -15.80 -4.95
C GLY A 149 -1.15 -14.73 -3.93
N ILE A 150 -1.30 -13.43 -4.22
CA ILE A 150 -0.93 -12.32 -3.32
C ILE A 150 -1.98 -12.12 -2.20
N VAL A 151 -3.26 -12.31 -2.52
CA VAL A 151 -4.39 -12.14 -1.61
C VAL A 151 -5.01 -13.48 -1.27
N LEU A 152 -5.76 -13.55 -0.17
CA LEU A 152 -6.36 -14.80 0.34
C LEU A 152 -5.30 -15.90 0.60
N ASN A 153 -4.07 -15.48 0.95
CA ASN A 153 -2.93 -16.34 1.16
C ASN A 153 -2.28 -16.04 2.51
N ASP A 154 -2.25 -17.03 3.40
CA ASP A 154 -1.68 -16.92 4.75
C ASP A 154 -0.15 -16.83 4.74
N ASP A 155 0.50 -17.27 3.65
CA ASP A 155 1.95 -17.24 3.50
C ASP A 155 2.48 -15.86 3.07
N VAL A 156 1.60 -14.95 2.65
CA VAL A 156 1.96 -13.58 2.22
C VAL A 156 1.89 -12.60 3.39
N LEU A 157 2.97 -11.86 3.59
CA LEU A 157 3.08 -10.85 4.65
C LEU A 157 3.05 -9.45 4.05
N TRP A 158 1.95 -8.74 4.29
CA TRP A 158 1.78 -7.36 3.84
C TRP A 158 2.50 -6.38 4.76
N VAL A 159 3.25 -5.47 4.17
CA VAL A 159 4.03 -4.44 4.87
C VAL A 159 3.61 -3.07 4.37
N THR A 160 3.18 -2.19 5.26
CA THR A 160 2.53 -0.93 4.85
C THR A 160 2.85 0.20 5.81
N PHE A 161 2.50 1.44 5.46
CA PHE A 161 2.69 2.60 6.33
C PHE A 161 1.41 3.44 6.39
N HIS A 162 0.74 3.49 7.55
CA HIS A 162 -0.47 4.28 7.76
C HIS A 162 -1.59 3.98 6.74
N SER A 163 -1.88 2.70 6.58
CA SER A 163 -2.41 2.13 5.33
C SER A 163 -3.90 1.85 5.31
N ALA A 164 -4.64 2.48 6.22
CA ALA A 164 -6.08 2.31 6.30
C ALA A 164 -6.75 2.60 4.94
N TYR A 165 -6.39 3.72 4.29
CA TYR A 165 -6.91 4.09 2.97
C TYR A 165 -6.44 3.14 1.87
N ASP A 166 -5.16 2.73 1.89
CA ASP A 166 -4.59 1.83 0.89
C ASP A 166 -5.35 0.50 0.85
N PHE A 167 -5.57 -0.11 2.02
CA PHE A 167 -6.37 -1.32 2.15
C PHE A 167 -7.85 -1.08 1.83
N GLY A 168 -8.38 0.11 2.13
CA GLY A 168 -9.71 0.52 1.69
C GLY A 168 -9.84 0.43 0.17
N TYR A 169 -8.91 1.03 -0.58
CA TYR A 169 -8.93 0.99 -2.04
C TYR A 169 -8.76 -0.42 -2.59
N LEU A 170 -7.80 -1.21 -2.07
CA LEU A 170 -7.64 -2.59 -2.51
C LEU A 170 -8.89 -3.44 -2.22
N LEU A 171 -9.53 -3.26 -1.07
CA LEU A 171 -10.74 -4.01 -0.73
C LEU A 171 -11.93 -3.59 -1.61
N LYS A 172 -12.13 -2.30 -1.86
CA LYS A 172 -13.12 -1.80 -2.82
C LYS A 172 -12.92 -2.42 -4.21
N LEU A 173 -11.67 -2.47 -4.66
CA LEU A 173 -11.28 -3.05 -5.94
C LEU A 173 -11.54 -4.56 -5.99
N LEU A 174 -11.13 -5.31 -4.98
CA LEU A 174 -11.25 -6.77 -4.94
C LEU A 174 -12.69 -7.25 -4.78
N THR A 175 -13.51 -6.48 -4.06
CA THR A 175 -14.92 -6.83 -3.82
C THR A 175 -15.87 -6.23 -4.86
N CYS A 176 -15.41 -5.26 -5.65
CA CYS A 176 -16.23 -4.47 -6.57
C CYS A 176 -17.49 -3.87 -5.90
N ARG A 177 -17.38 -3.54 -4.61
CA ARG A 177 -18.48 -3.04 -3.77
C ARG A 177 -18.00 -1.86 -2.94
N SER A 178 -18.96 -1.07 -2.45
CA SER A 178 -18.70 -0.15 -1.36
C SER A 178 -18.12 -0.88 -0.15
N LEU A 179 -17.27 -0.19 0.59
CA LEU A 179 -16.73 -0.71 1.84
C LEU A 179 -17.86 -1.02 2.84
N PRO A 180 -17.64 -1.95 3.78
CA PRO A 180 -18.66 -2.32 4.77
C PRO A 180 -19.21 -1.12 5.55
N ASP A 181 -20.44 -1.23 6.08
CA ASP A 181 -21.02 -0.14 6.88
C ASP A 181 -20.42 -0.05 8.29
N THR A 182 -19.66 -1.06 8.72
CA THR A 182 -19.09 -1.13 10.06
C THR A 182 -17.60 -1.46 10.01
N GLN A 183 -16.85 -0.87 10.94
CA GLN A 183 -15.43 -1.13 11.10
C GLN A 183 -15.14 -2.62 11.35
N THR A 184 -15.98 -3.30 12.13
CA THR A 184 -15.88 -4.75 12.34
C THR A 184 -16.04 -5.54 11.05
N GLY A 185 -16.99 -5.15 10.20
CA GLY A 185 -17.17 -5.76 8.87
C GLY A 185 -15.95 -5.54 7.98
N PHE A 186 -15.35 -4.35 8.03
CA PHE A 186 -14.11 -4.04 7.32
C PHE A 186 -12.96 -4.92 7.76
N PHE A 187 -12.66 -4.99 9.07
CA PHE A 187 -11.57 -5.83 9.56
C PHE A 187 -11.78 -7.32 9.32
N LYS A 188 -13.04 -7.79 9.30
CA LYS A 188 -13.35 -9.17 8.89
C LYS A 188 -12.90 -9.45 7.46
N LEU A 189 -13.12 -8.50 6.55
CA LEU A 189 -12.66 -8.62 5.16
C LEU A 189 -11.14 -8.42 5.05
N ILE A 190 -10.55 -7.47 5.77
CA ILE A 190 -9.08 -7.31 5.80
C ILE A 190 -8.42 -8.61 6.24
N LYS A 191 -8.85 -9.22 7.35
CA LYS A 191 -8.30 -10.50 7.84
C LYS A 191 -8.48 -11.64 6.82
N MET A 192 -9.55 -11.61 6.02
CA MET A 192 -9.79 -12.63 4.99
C MET A 192 -8.87 -12.46 3.79
N TYR A 193 -8.80 -11.26 3.22
CA TYR A 193 -8.04 -10.99 2.00
C TYR A 193 -6.54 -10.79 2.25
N PHE A 194 -6.18 -10.30 3.43
CA PHE A 194 -4.82 -9.93 3.85
C PHE A 194 -4.56 -10.48 5.27
N PRO A 195 -4.32 -11.80 5.42
CA PRO A 195 -4.27 -12.44 6.74
C PRO A 195 -3.16 -11.88 7.64
N MET A 196 -2.00 -11.57 7.07
CA MET A 196 -0.83 -11.05 7.77
C MET A 196 -0.48 -9.64 7.30
N VAL A 197 -0.75 -8.64 8.13
CA VAL A 197 -0.48 -7.22 7.84
C VAL A 197 0.36 -6.59 8.93
N TYR A 198 1.43 -5.89 8.55
CA TYR A 198 2.22 -5.04 9.43
C TYR A 198 2.13 -3.58 8.98
N ASP A 199 1.49 -2.74 9.80
CA ASP A 199 1.51 -1.29 9.62
C ASP A 199 2.70 -0.69 10.40
N ILE A 200 3.70 -0.21 9.67
CA ILE A 200 4.91 0.41 10.21
C ILE A 200 4.54 1.58 11.12
N LYS A 201 3.52 2.38 10.77
CA LYS A 201 3.11 3.54 11.57
C LYS A 201 2.57 3.12 12.93
N HIS A 202 1.87 1.99 13.00
CA HIS A 202 1.47 1.37 14.27
C HIS A 202 2.69 0.85 15.04
N MET A 203 3.58 0.10 14.38
CA MET A 203 4.79 -0.46 15.01
C MET A 203 5.71 0.61 15.61
N MET A 204 5.83 1.78 14.97
CA MET A 204 6.60 2.93 15.48
C MET A 204 6.18 3.35 16.89
N LYS A 205 4.93 3.15 17.31
CA LYS A 205 4.46 3.48 18.67
C LYS A 205 5.21 2.72 19.76
N PHE A 206 5.85 1.61 19.41
CA PHE A 206 6.61 0.74 20.32
C PHE A 206 8.12 0.93 20.21
N CYS A 207 8.57 1.93 19.44
CA CYS A 207 9.98 2.24 19.24
C CYS A 207 10.29 3.64 19.76
N ASN A 208 11.23 3.73 20.70
CA ASN A 208 11.65 5.03 21.23
C ASN A 208 12.38 5.85 20.16
N GLY A 209 12.00 7.12 20.02
CA GLY A 209 12.66 8.08 19.13
C GLY A 209 12.16 8.11 17.68
N LEU A 210 11.28 7.20 17.27
CA LEU A 210 10.74 7.17 15.91
C LEU A 210 9.42 7.95 15.81
N HIS A 211 9.32 8.86 14.84
CA HIS A 211 8.17 9.74 14.64
C HIS A 211 8.12 10.29 13.20
N GLY A 212 7.04 11.00 12.85
CA GLY A 212 6.88 11.61 11.52
C GLY A 212 6.28 10.68 10.45
N GLY A 213 6.29 11.14 9.20
CA GLY A 213 5.86 10.35 8.02
C GLY A 213 6.94 9.38 7.53
N LEU A 214 6.64 8.63 6.46
CA LEU A 214 7.52 7.59 5.92
C LEU A 214 8.92 8.13 5.58
N ASN A 215 9.01 9.28 4.90
CA ASN A 215 10.29 9.93 4.60
C ASN A 215 11.11 10.22 5.85
N LYS A 216 10.48 10.75 6.90
CA LYS A 216 11.19 11.08 8.13
C LYS A 216 11.69 9.83 8.84
N LEU A 217 10.87 8.78 8.85
CA LEU A 217 11.28 7.49 9.40
C LEU A 217 12.45 6.89 8.62
N ALA A 218 12.42 6.95 7.29
CA ALA A 218 13.50 6.47 6.44
C ALA A 218 14.81 7.21 6.70
N GLU A 219 14.78 8.54 6.85
CA GLU A 219 15.94 9.34 7.27
C GLU A 219 16.50 8.87 8.62
N LEU A 220 15.63 8.67 9.63
CA LEU A 220 16.03 8.24 10.97
C LEU A 220 16.63 6.82 10.99
N LEU A 221 16.27 5.98 10.01
CA LEU A 221 16.77 4.61 9.86
C LEU A 221 17.87 4.48 8.81
N GLU A 222 18.36 5.60 8.28
CA GLU A 222 19.40 5.67 7.25
C GLU A 222 19.05 4.82 6.01
N VAL A 223 17.81 4.98 5.53
CA VAL A 223 17.30 4.34 4.31
C VAL A 223 17.20 5.39 3.22
N GLU A 224 17.92 5.15 2.13
CA GLU A 224 17.86 6.01 0.93
C GLU A 224 16.67 5.63 0.04
N ARG A 225 16.01 6.66 -0.50
CA ARG A 225 14.92 6.49 -1.46
C ARG A 225 15.46 6.19 -2.85
N VAL A 226 14.80 5.27 -3.55
CA VAL A 226 14.99 5.03 -4.98
C VAL A 226 13.70 5.37 -5.71
N GLY A 227 13.79 6.19 -6.76
CA GLY A 227 12.63 6.72 -7.48
C GLY A 227 12.12 8.05 -6.92
N VAL A 228 10.98 8.49 -7.45
CA VAL A 228 10.37 9.80 -7.13
C VAL A 228 9.45 9.66 -5.92
N CYS A 229 9.57 10.55 -4.94
CA CYS A 229 8.67 10.61 -3.79
C CYS A 229 7.23 10.95 -4.23
N HIS A 230 6.22 10.39 -3.55
CA HIS A 230 4.81 10.50 -3.93
C HIS A 230 4.54 9.87 -5.31
N GLN A 231 5.16 8.70 -5.51
CA GLN A 231 4.77 7.75 -6.53
C GLN A 231 4.80 6.38 -5.88
N ALA A 232 3.66 5.70 -5.95
CA ALA A 232 3.39 4.51 -5.16
C ALA A 232 4.50 3.44 -5.26
N GLY A 233 5.13 3.25 -6.42
CA GLY A 233 6.22 2.28 -6.58
C GLY A 233 7.49 2.63 -5.79
N SER A 234 7.88 3.91 -5.78
CA SER A 234 9.01 4.37 -4.95
C SER A 234 8.69 4.25 -3.47
N ASP A 235 7.47 4.64 -3.09
CA ASP A 235 7.00 4.63 -1.71
C ASP A 235 6.80 3.20 -1.16
N SER A 236 6.35 2.24 -1.97
CA SER A 236 6.29 0.82 -1.58
C SER A 236 7.68 0.23 -1.35
N LEU A 237 8.69 0.62 -2.15
CA LEU A 237 10.07 0.21 -1.91
C LEU A 237 10.64 0.84 -0.63
N LEU A 238 10.42 2.14 -0.43
CA LEU A 238 10.87 2.80 0.79
C LEU A 238 10.23 2.15 2.02
N THR A 239 8.96 1.80 1.94
CA THR A 239 8.20 1.05 2.95
C THR A 239 8.86 -0.31 3.25
N SER A 240 9.18 -1.11 2.24
CA SER A 240 9.87 -2.41 2.40
C SER A 240 11.22 -2.26 3.11
N CYS A 241 12.09 -1.39 2.59
CA CYS A 241 13.43 -1.16 3.14
C CYS A 241 13.38 -0.63 4.58
N THR A 242 12.43 0.26 4.86
CA THR A 242 12.23 0.85 6.19
C THR A 242 11.73 -0.19 7.18
N PHE A 243 10.78 -1.05 6.79
CA PHE A 243 10.30 -2.15 7.62
C PHE A 243 11.44 -3.11 8.00
N ARG A 244 12.31 -3.46 7.04
CA ARG A 244 13.48 -4.32 7.32
C ARG A 244 14.36 -3.71 8.40
N LYS A 245 14.77 -2.44 8.25
CA LYS A 245 15.60 -1.73 9.24
C LYS A 245 14.91 -1.63 10.59
N LEU A 246 13.62 -1.31 10.59
CA LEU A 246 12.82 -1.20 11.80
C LEU A 246 12.76 -2.55 12.54
N ARG A 247 12.43 -3.63 11.83
CA ARG A 247 12.38 -4.99 12.34
C ARG A 247 13.73 -5.38 12.95
N ASP A 248 14.80 -5.26 12.18
CA ASP A 248 16.13 -5.75 12.56
C ASP A 248 16.71 -4.97 13.76
N ASN A 249 16.39 -3.67 13.90
CA ASN A 249 16.94 -2.82 14.96
C ASN A 249 16.10 -2.79 16.24
N PHE A 250 14.77 -2.92 16.15
CA PHE A 250 13.86 -2.68 17.29
C PHE A 250 13.07 -3.89 17.75
N PHE A 251 12.95 -4.95 16.93
CA PHE A 251 12.05 -6.06 17.20
C PHE A 251 12.74 -7.42 17.17
N LYS A 252 12.57 -8.21 18.23
CA LYS A 252 12.94 -9.64 18.24
C LYS A 252 11.95 -10.50 17.45
N SER A 253 10.69 -10.08 17.43
CA SER A 253 9.56 -10.74 16.79
C SER A 253 8.51 -9.67 16.48
N VAL A 254 7.91 -9.75 15.30
CA VAL A 254 6.92 -8.77 14.82
C VAL A 254 5.49 -9.29 14.90
N GLN A 255 5.30 -10.60 15.10
CA GLN A 255 4.01 -11.30 15.00
C GLN A 255 2.90 -10.68 15.86
N LYS A 256 3.23 -10.21 17.08
CA LYS A 256 2.24 -9.60 17.99
C LYS A 256 1.70 -8.23 17.54
N TYR A 257 2.30 -7.64 16.50
CA TYR A 257 1.87 -6.37 15.91
C TYR A 257 1.08 -6.58 14.60
N ALA A 258 0.85 -7.83 14.21
CA ALA A 258 0.12 -8.14 13.00
C ALA A 258 -1.38 -7.78 13.11
N GLY A 259 -1.97 -7.38 11.99
CA GLY A 259 -3.41 -7.18 11.85
C GLY A 259 -3.96 -5.85 12.40
N VAL A 260 -3.08 -4.91 12.79
CA VAL A 260 -3.48 -3.58 13.27
C VAL A 260 -3.17 -2.53 12.22
N LEU A 261 -4.18 -1.73 11.85
CA LEU A 261 -4.05 -0.58 10.95
C LEU A 261 -4.11 0.71 11.74
N TYR A 262 -3.09 1.56 11.59
CA TYR A 262 -2.97 2.79 12.38
C TYR A 262 -4.19 3.71 12.17
N GLY A 263 -4.73 4.21 13.28
CA GLY A 263 -5.87 5.12 13.30
C GLY A 263 -7.23 4.41 13.28
N LEU A 264 -7.24 3.08 13.08
CA LEU A 264 -8.44 2.24 13.12
C LEU A 264 -8.40 1.20 14.24
N GLU A 265 -7.37 1.20 15.09
CA GLU A 265 -7.38 0.38 16.29
C GLU A 265 -8.53 0.74 17.24
N VAL A 266 -9.11 -0.27 17.90
CA VAL A 266 -10.06 -0.06 18.98
C VAL A 266 -9.27 0.03 20.28
N GLU A 267 -9.31 1.18 20.96
CA GLU A 267 -8.70 1.32 22.27
C GLU A 267 -9.34 0.34 23.27
N GLY A 268 -8.55 -0.62 23.79
CA GLY A 268 -8.96 -1.51 24.87
C GLY A 268 -9.33 -2.95 24.49
N GLY A 269 -9.21 -3.36 23.22
CA GLY A 269 -9.38 -4.76 22.84
C GLY A 269 -8.05 -5.50 22.77
N GLN A 270 -7.73 -6.33 23.77
CA GLN A 270 -6.91 -7.50 23.49
C GLN A 270 -7.63 -8.25 22.37
N ASN A 271 -6.97 -8.40 21.21
CA ASN A 271 -7.37 -9.41 20.24
C ASN A 271 -7.36 -10.74 21.01
N SER A 272 -8.54 -11.17 21.44
CA SER A 272 -8.74 -12.50 21.97
C SER A 272 -8.73 -13.41 20.76
N ASP A 273 -7.85 -14.41 20.82
CA ASP A 273 -7.62 -15.44 19.82
C ASP A 273 -8.91 -16.04 19.22
#